data_AF-A0A971QME5-F1
#
_entry.id   AF-A0A971QME5-F1
#
_cell.length_a   1.000
_cell.length_b   1.000
_cell.length_c   1.000
_cell.angle_alpha   90.00
_cell.angle_beta   90.00
_cell.angle_gamma   90.00
#
_symmetry.space_group_name_H-M   'P 1'
#
loop_
_entity.id
_entity.type
_entity.pdbx_description
1 polymer ?
#
loop_
_entity_poly.entity_id
_entity_poly.type
_entity_poly.pdbx_seq_one_letter_code
_entity_poly.pdbx_strand_id
1 'polypeptide(L)' 'ILKYLRNDPESISRWQERYAIAVRNVAEECDCRLADLRAWMLEELDYPSLICEDGIHPNEAGHEIIARKAMEHFPHKE' A
#
# COMPACT_ATOMS: atom_id res chain seq x y z
N ILE A 1 12.32 19.51 0.49
CA ILE A 1 11.46 18.59 -0.31
C ILE A 1 10.08 19.20 -0.56
N LEU A 2 9.36 19.68 0.46
CA LEU A 2 8.01 20.26 0.32
C LEU A 2 7.84 21.32 -0.79
N LYS A 3 8.83 22.20 -1.04
CA LYS A 3 8.77 23.17 -2.15
C LYS A 3 8.57 22.51 -3.53
N TYR A 4 9.11 21.31 -3.73
CA TYR A 4 8.95 20.53 -4.97
C TYR A 4 7.60 19.81 -5.03
N LEU A 5 6.92 19.68 -3.88
CA LEU A 5 5.57 19.16 -3.74
C LEU A 5 4.53 20.29 -3.68
N ARG A 6 4.85 21.46 -4.24
CA ARG A 6 4.01 22.68 -4.16
C ARG A 6 3.60 23.09 -2.74
N ASN A 7 4.45 22.82 -1.75
CA ASN A 7 4.17 23.03 -0.32
C ASN A 7 2.95 22.27 0.20
N ASP A 8 2.57 21.18 -0.47
CA ASP A 8 1.44 20.34 -0.09
C ASP A 8 1.95 18.98 0.39
N PRO A 9 1.90 18.73 1.72
CA PRO A 9 2.45 17.51 2.32
C PRO A 9 1.70 16.24 1.88
N GLU A 10 0.45 16.36 1.45
CA GLU A 10 -0.36 15.23 1.00
C GLU A 10 -0.11 14.86 -0.46
N SER A 11 0.70 15.64 -1.19
CA SER A 11 1.02 15.37 -2.60
C SER A 11 1.45 13.92 -2.84
N ILE A 12 2.31 13.38 -1.98
CA ILE A 12 2.80 12.00 -2.11
C ILE A 12 1.65 11.00 -1.91
N SER A 13 0.84 11.16 -0.86
CA SER A 13 -0.27 10.27 -0.57
C SER A 13 -1.28 10.21 -1.72
N ARG A 14 -1.65 11.37 -2.29
CA ARG A 14 -2.56 11.43 -3.44
C ARG A 14 -1.97 10.83 -4.71
N TRP A 15 -0.66 10.95 -4.93
CA TRP A 15 0.01 10.25 -6.03
C TRP A 15 -0.01 8.73 -5.83
N GLN A 16 0.24 8.25 -4.61
CA GLN A 16 0.13 6.82 -4.30
C GLN A 16 -1.30 6.29 -4.49
N GLU A 17 -2.32 7.04 -4.07
CA GLU A 17 -3.72 6.67 -4.27
C GLU A 17 -4.07 6.56 -5.76
N ARG A 18 -3.71 7.57 -6.56
CA ARG A 18 -3.93 7.56 -8.02
C ARG A 18 -3.20 6.40 -8.69
N TYR A 19 -1.98 6.11 -8.27
CA TYR A 19 -1.20 5.00 -8.80
C TYR A 19 -1.82 3.65 -8.43
N ALA A 20 -2.30 3.48 -7.19
CA ALA A 20 -3.01 2.27 -6.77
C ALA A 20 -4.27 2.02 -7.62
N ILE A 21 -5.05 3.07 -7.91
CA ILE A 21 -6.21 2.98 -8.81
C ILE A 21 -5.78 2.53 -10.21
N ALA A 22 -4.73 3.13 -10.77
CA ALA A 22 -4.23 2.76 -12.10
C ALA A 22 -3.79 1.29 -12.16
N VAL A 23 -3.09 0.80 -11.13
CA VAL A 23 -2.66 -0.61 -11.03
C VAL A 23 -3.86 -1.55 -10.92
N ARG A 24 -4.91 -1.20 -10.16
CA ARG A 24 -6.16 -1.97 -10.08
C ARG A 24 -6.82 -2.12 -11.44
N ASN A 25 -6.97 -1.02 -12.17
CA ASN A 25 -7.59 -1.04 -13.50
C ASN A 25 -6.79 -1.95 -14.47
N VAL A 26 -5.46 -1.83 -14.48
CA VAL A 26 -4.61 -2.69 -15.32
C VAL A 26 -4.74 -4.16 -14.92
N ALA A 27 -4.84 -4.46 -13.62
CA ALA A 27 -5.01 -5.82 -13.16
C ALA A 27 -6.33 -6.45 -13.61
N GLU A 28 -7.42 -5.67 -13.55
CA GLU A 28 -8.72 -6.07 -14.10
C GLU A 28 -8.67 -6.28 -15.61
N GLU A 29 -8.09 -5.34 -16.36
CA GLU A 29 -7.96 -5.41 -17.82
C GLU A 29 -7.11 -6.62 -18.28
N CYS A 30 -6.11 -6.99 -17.50
CA CYS A 30 -5.20 -8.08 -17.80
C CYS A 30 -5.60 -9.43 -17.19
N ASP A 31 -6.76 -9.51 -16.52
CA ASP A 31 -7.21 -10.68 -15.75
C ASP A 31 -6.12 -11.25 -14.82
N CYS A 32 -5.42 -10.35 -14.12
CA CYS A 32 -4.34 -10.73 -13.23
C CYS A 32 -4.70 -10.50 -11.76
N ARG A 33 -4.18 -11.39 -10.91
CA ARG A 33 -4.36 -11.29 -9.47
C ARG A 33 -3.52 -10.12 -8.94
N LEU A 34 -4.10 -9.30 -8.07
CA LEU A 34 -3.44 -8.11 -7.51
C LEU A 34 -3.30 -8.17 -5.99
N ALA A 35 -2.08 -7.94 -5.51
CA ALA A 35 -1.77 -7.77 -4.09
C ALA A 35 -1.89 -6.28 -3.73
N ASP A 36 -3.03 -5.86 -3.17
CA ASP A 36 -3.24 -4.44 -2.84
C ASP A 36 -2.68 -4.08 -1.45
N LEU A 37 -1.35 -3.94 -1.39
CA LEU A 37 -0.64 -3.65 -0.14
C LEU A 37 -1.12 -2.36 0.53
N ARG A 38 -1.46 -1.34 -0.27
CA ARG A 38 -1.96 -0.06 0.25
C ARG A 38 -3.30 -0.25 0.94
N ALA A 39 -4.23 -0.95 0.30
CA ALA A 39 -5.53 -1.23 0.91
C ALA A 39 -5.36 -2.00 2.21
N TRP A 40 -4.55 -3.07 2.21
CA TRP A 40 -4.32 -3.90 3.39
C TRP A 40 -3.74 -3.13 4.57
N MET A 41 -2.78 -2.22 4.32
CA MET A 41 -2.18 -1.40 5.38
C MET A 41 -3.14 -0.31 5.88
N LEU A 42 -3.96 0.27 5.01
CA LEU A 42 -4.91 1.34 5.38
C LEU A 42 -6.20 0.83 6.04
N GLU A 43 -6.46 -0.48 5.99
CA GLU A 43 -7.54 -1.12 6.78
C GLU A 43 -7.24 -1.11 8.28
N GLU A 44 -5.97 -0.98 8.67
CA GLU A 44 -5.55 -0.96 10.07
C GLU A 44 -5.75 0.44 10.67
N LEU A 45 -6.54 0.53 11.74
CA LEU A 45 -6.92 1.80 12.39
C LEU A 45 -5.70 2.59 12.86
N ASP A 46 -4.66 1.89 13.29
CA ASP A 46 -3.39 2.44 13.73
C ASP A 46 -2.30 2.23 12.67
N TYR A 47 -2.59 2.53 11.40
CA TYR A 47 -1.61 2.54 10.32
C TYR A 47 -0.25 3.20 10.67
N PRO A 48 -0.21 4.35 11.40
CA PRO A 48 1.07 4.96 11.77
C PRO A 48 2.00 4.03 12.55
N SER A 49 1.49 3.07 13.33
CA SER A 49 2.33 2.12 14.07
C SER A 49 2.91 1.01 13.19
N LEU A 50 2.54 0.94 11.92
CA LEU A 50 3.03 -0.05 10.94
C LEU A 50 4.15 0.49 10.05
N ILE A 51 4.52 1.76 10.20
CA ILE A 51 5.50 2.47 9.36
C ILE A 51 6.72 2.86 10.19
N CYS A 52 7.89 2.86 9.55
CA CYS A 52 9.14 3.35 10.09
C CYS A 52 9.12 4.89 10.28
N GLU A 53 10.09 5.42 11.02
CA GLU A 53 10.20 6.87 11.26
C GLU A 53 10.38 7.70 9.97
N ASP A 54 10.82 7.08 8.87
CA ASP A 54 10.92 7.73 7.57
C ASP A 54 9.57 8.02 6.89
N GLY A 55 8.47 7.48 7.42
CA GLY A 55 7.12 7.75 6.97
C GLY A 55 6.73 7.06 5.66
N ILE A 56 7.55 6.15 5.11
CA ILE A 56 7.26 5.47 3.83
C ILE A 56 7.49 3.95 3.87
N HIS A 57 8.42 3.44 4.69
CA HIS A 57 8.69 2.00 4.75
C HIS A 57 7.86 1.32 5.83
N PRO A 58 7.27 0.15 5.58
CA PRO A 58 6.71 -0.67 6.64
C PRO A 58 7.80 -1.06 7.65
N ASN A 59 7.44 -1.10 8.93
CA ASN A 59 8.25 -1.71 9.96
C ASN A 59 7.97 -3.22 10.07
N GLU A 60 8.50 -3.88 11.09
CA GLU A 60 8.28 -5.31 11.33
C GLU A 60 6.78 -5.68 11.37
N ALA A 61 5.98 -4.96 12.17
CA ALA A 61 4.54 -5.18 12.27
C ALA A 61 3.82 -4.91 10.93
N GLY A 62 4.22 -3.88 10.18
CA GLY A 62 3.70 -3.62 8.85
C GLY A 62 4.00 -4.76 7.86
N HIS A 63 5.22 -5.30 7.90
CA HIS A 63 5.59 -6.46 7.09
C HIS A 63 4.81 -7.73 7.48
N GLU A 64 4.53 -7.95 8.77
CA GLU A 64 3.69 -9.05 9.24
C GLU A 64 2.25 -8.97 8.69
N ILE A 65 1.63 -7.78 8.71
CA ILE A 65 0.31 -7.54 8.12
C ILE A 65 0.31 -7.85 6.62
N ILE A 66 1.31 -7.36 5.90
CA ILE A 66 1.45 -7.61 4.45
C ILE A 66 1.58 -9.12 4.18
N ALA A 67 2.45 -9.82 4.91
CA ALA A 67 2.67 -11.24 4.72
C ALA A 67 1.40 -12.05 5.00
N ARG A 68 0.72 -11.77 6.11
CA ARG A 68 -0.53 -12.43 6.50
C ARG A 68 -1.61 -12.23 5.43
N LYS A 69 -1.88 -10.98 5.03
CA LYS A 69 -2.89 -10.65 4.02
C LYS A 69 -2.55 -11.27 2.66
N ALA A 70 -1.27 -11.30 2.29
CA ALA A 70 -0.82 -11.96 1.06
C ALA A 70 -1.08 -13.48 1.08
N MET A 71 -0.82 -14.15 2.20
CA MET A 71 -1.11 -15.60 2.33
C MET A 71 -2.61 -15.89 2.31
N GLU A 72 -3.43 -15.06 2.95
CA GLU A 72 -4.90 -15.15 2.92
C GLU A 72 -5.44 -14.94 1.49
N HIS A 73 -4.92 -13.94 0.78
CA HIS A 73 -5.38 -13.55 -0.55
C HIS A 73 -4.84 -14.47 -1.67
N PHE A 74 -3.64 -15.02 -1.46
CA PHE A 74 -2.99 -15.97 -2.37
C PHE A 74 -2.72 -17.30 -1.69
N PRO A 75 -3.76 -18.11 -1.41
CA PRO A 75 -3.56 -19.41 -0.81
C PRO A 75 -2.68 -20.26 -1.73
N HIS A 76 -1.71 -20.97 -1.14
CA HIS A 76 -0.96 -21.99 -1.85
C HIS A 76 -1.95 -23.01 -2.42
N LYS A 77 -1.84 -23.29 -3.72
CA LYS A 77 -2.42 -24.51 -4.29
C LYS A 77 -1.51 -25.66 -3.88
N GLU A 78 -2.09 -26.68 -3.23
CA GLU A 78 -1.43 -27.98 -3.06
C GLU A 78 -0.96 -28.56 -4.41
#